data_AF-A0A6J4MV05-F1
#
_entry.id   AF-A0A6J4MV05-F1
#
_cell.length_a   1.000
_cell.length_b   1.000
_cell.length_c   1.000
_cell.angle_alpha   90.00
_cell.angle_beta   90.00
_cell.angle_gamma   90.00
#
_symmetry.space_group_name_H-M   'P 1'
#
loop_
_entity.id
_entity.type
_entity.pdbx_description
1 polymer ?
#
loop_
_entity_poly.entity_id
_entity_poly.type
_entity_poly.pdbx_seq_one_letter_code
_entity_poly.pdbx_strand_id
1 'polypeptide(L)' 'LAAKAIPGFDALESSWKDRAPLGWDETDHGPTARSVVGLLSDFFPATTGEIVHVDGGFHAMGL' A
#
# COMPACT_ATOMS: atom_id res chain seq x y z
N LEU A 1 5.82 -8.30 -7.08
CA LEU A 1 6.44 -9.45 -7.80
C LEU A 1 7.28 -9.03 -9.04
N ALA A 2 6.94 -7.98 -9.79
CA ALA A 2 7.74 -7.53 -10.94
C ALA A 2 9.00 -6.70 -10.60
N ALA A 3 9.00 -6.02 -9.46
CA ALA A 3 10.01 -5.02 -9.15
C ALA A 3 11.31 -5.57 -8.51
N LYS A 4 11.32 -6.85 -8.10
CA LYS A 4 12.51 -7.54 -7.58
C LYS A 4 13.68 -7.67 -8.58
N ALA A 5 13.44 -7.38 -9.85
CA ALA A 5 14.47 -7.41 -10.91
C ALA A 5 15.15 -6.04 -11.14
N ILE A 6 14.72 -4.98 -10.45
CA ILE A 6 15.27 -3.63 -10.62
C ILE A 6 16.44 -3.44 -9.63
N PRO A 7 17.66 -3.11 -10.10
CA PRO A 7 18.77 -2.78 -9.20
C PRO A 7 18.40 -1.64 -8.23
N GLY A 8 18.62 -1.85 -6.93
CA GLY A 8 18.29 -0.87 -5.89
C GLY A 8 16.86 -0.97 -5.33
N PHE A 9 16.06 -1.94 -5.76
CA PHE A 9 14.69 -2.12 -5.25
C PHE A 9 14.65 -2.50 -3.75
N ASP A 10 15.66 -3.21 -3.26
CA ASP A 10 15.76 -3.59 -1.84
C ASP A 10 15.89 -2.36 -0.91
N ALA A 11 16.53 -1.29 -1.38
CA ALA A 11 16.62 -0.02 -0.66
C ALA A 11 15.24 0.68 -0.58
N LEU A 12 14.41 0.48 -1.60
CA LEU A 12 13.05 0.99 -1.63
C LEU A 12 12.13 0.19 -0.69
N GLU A 13 12.19 -1.15 -0.72
CA GLU A 13 11.42 -2.01 0.19
C GLU A 13 11.78 -1.77 1.66
N SER A 14 13.07 -1.60 1.99
CA SER A 14 13.49 -1.26 3.35
C SER A 14 12.94 0.10 3.82
N SER A 15 12.86 1.09 2.92
CA SER A 15 12.29 2.39 3.27
C SER A 15 10.81 2.32 3.70
N TRP A 16 10.01 1.43 3.10
CA TRP A 16 8.62 1.20 3.50
C TRP A 16 8.54 0.66 4.93
N LYS A 17 9.35 -0.35 5.25
CA LYS A 17 9.39 -0.97 6.59
C LYS A 17 9.75 0.04 7.67
N ASP A 18 10.71 0.93 7.39
CA ASP A 18 11.22 1.88 8.37
C ASP A 18 10.30 3.10 8.56
N ARG A 19 9.51 3.46 7.53
CA ARG A 19 8.81 4.76 7.50
C ARG A 19 7.29 4.67 7.51
N ALA A 20 6.69 3.54 7.13
CA ALA A 20 5.24 3.38 7.21
C ALA A 20 4.80 3.42 8.69
N PRO A 21 3.98 4.40 9.13
CA PRO A 21 3.62 4.52 10.55
C PRO A 21 2.85 3.33 11.11
N LEU A 22 2.12 2.62 10.25
CA LEU A 22 1.38 1.39 10.63
C LEU A 22 2.17 0.12 10.33
N GLY A 23 3.43 0.24 9.90
CA GLY A 23 4.23 -0.86 9.37
C GLY A 23 3.78 -1.28 7.97
N TRP A 24 4.64 -2.05 7.30
CA TRP A 24 4.34 -2.64 6.00
C TRP A 24 5.03 -4.00 5.84
N ASP A 25 4.26 -5.03 5.50
CA ASP A 25 4.75 -6.37 5.16
C ASP A 25 4.33 -6.67 3.71
N GLU A 26 5.30 -6.69 2.81
CA GLU A 26 5.10 -6.97 1.38
C GLU A 26 4.59 -8.39 1.07
N THR A 27 4.70 -9.30 2.04
CA THR A 27 4.23 -10.68 1.94
C THR A 27 2.80 -10.87 2.45
N ASP A 28 2.26 -9.91 3.22
CA ASP A 28 0.86 -9.90 3.65
C ASP A 28 -0.02 -9.15 2.65
N HIS A 29 -0.80 -9.91 1.89
CA HIS A 29 -1.75 -9.35 0.92
C HIS A 29 -3.12 -9.01 1.53
N GLY A 30 -3.34 -9.34 2.81
CA GLY A 30 -4.60 -9.17 3.53
C GLY A 30 -5.11 -7.72 3.57
N PRO A 31 -4.29 -6.72 3.93
CA PRO A 31 -4.71 -5.33 3.99
C PRO A 31 -5.22 -4.81 2.63
N THR A 32 -4.43 -5.00 1.57
CA THR A 32 -4.80 -4.59 0.20
C THR A 32 -6.07 -5.29 -0.28
N ALA A 33 -6.17 -6.60 -0.08
CA ALA A 33 -7.35 -7.36 -0.49
C ALA A 33 -8.62 -6.86 0.21
N ARG A 34 -8.56 -6.59 1.53
CA ARG A 34 -9.70 -6.07 2.30
C ARG A 34 -10.11 -4.67 1.85
N SER A 35 -9.16 -3.80 1.54
CA SER A 35 -9.45 -2.47 1.00
C SER A 35 -10.12 -2.53 -0.37
N VAL A 36 -9.69 -3.43 -1.25
CA VAL A 36 -10.37 -3.66 -2.54
C VAL A 36 -11.80 -4.16 -2.33
N VAL A 37 -12.01 -5.13 -1.44
CA VAL A 37 -13.37 -5.59 -1.10
C VAL A 37 -14.22 -4.46 -0.53
N GLY A 38 -13.64 -3.61 0.33
CA GLY A 38 -14.30 -2.42 0.84
C GLY A 38 -14.75 -1.48 -0.28
N LEU A 39 -13.87 -1.18 -1.24
CA LEU A 39 -14.19 -0.34 -2.40
C LEU A 39 -15.25 -0.94 -3.32
N LEU A 40 -15.29 -2.27 -3.48
CA LEU A 40 -16.29 -2.98 -4.27
C LEU A 40 -17.61 -3.23 -3.53
N SER A 41 -17.68 -2.88 -2.25
CA SER A 41 -18.86 -3.04 -1.40
C SER A 41 -19.72 -1.77 -1.35
N ASP A 42 -20.83 -1.86 -0.63
CA ASP A 42 -21.72 -0.72 -0.36
C ASP A 42 -21.16 0.31 0.64
N PHE A 43 -19.94 0.09 1.19
CA PHE A 43 -19.33 1.02 2.14
C PHE A 43 -18.79 2.31 1.50
N PHE A 44 -18.61 2.34 0.17
CA PHE A 44 -18.11 3.52 -0.56
C PHE A 44 -19.08 3.97 -1.67
N PRO A 45 -20.37 4.26 -1.35
CA PRO A 45 -21.42 4.40 -2.36
C PRO A 45 -21.31 5.67 -3.22
N ALA A 46 -20.47 6.63 -2.81
CA ALA A 46 -20.27 7.91 -3.50
C ALA A 46 -18.80 8.27 -3.69
N THR A 47 -17.90 7.27 -3.73
CA THR A 47 -16.47 7.48 -3.97
C THR A 47 -16.10 7.05 -5.38
N THR A 48 -15.58 7.97 -6.19
CA THR A 48 -15.14 7.70 -7.57
C THR A 48 -14.03 8.66 -7.96
N GLY A 49 -13.14 8.26 -8.87
CA GLY A 49 -12.01 9.08 -9.32
C GLY A 49 -10.88 9.27 -8.29
N GLU A 50 -10.94 8.55 -7.17
CA GLU A 50 -10.00 8.68 -6.05
C GLU A 50 -8.97 7.55 -5.99
N ILE A 51 -7.83 7.82 -5.35
CA ILE A 51 -6.79 6.84 -5.05
C ILE A 51 -6.82 6.53 -3.54
N VAL A 52 -7.11 5.28 -3.19
CA VAL A 52 -6.97 4.79 -1.81
C VAL A 52 -5.59 4.17 -1.64
N HIS A 53 -4.75 4.84 -0.85
CA HIS A 53 -3.42 4.35 -0.49
C HIS A 53 -3.53 3.27 0.58
N VAL A 54 -3.06 2.06 0.26
CA VAL A 54 -2.99 0.92 1.18
C VAL A 54 -1.53 0.52 1.27
N ASP A 55 -0.77 1.26 2.07
CA ASP A 55 0.69 1.22 2.07
C ASP A 55 1.29 1.45 3.47
N GLY A 56 0.49 1.19 4.51
CA GLY A 56 0.87 1.44 5.90
C GLY A 56 1.02 2.93 6.27
N GLY A 57 0.61 3.84 5.39
CA GLY A 57 0.71 5.29 5.56
C GLY A 57 2.03 5.88 5.06
N PHE A 58 2.84 5.11 4.34
CA PHE A 58 4.13 5.56 3.81
C PHE A 58 4.02 6.81 2.93
N HIS A 59 3.06 6.85 1.99
CA HIS A 59 2.82 7.99 1.09
C HIS A 59 2.64 9.31 1.85
N ALA A 60 2.00 9.27 3.02
CA ALA A 60 1.73 10.47 3.83
C ALA A 60 2.99 11.05 4.48
N MET A 61 4.11 10.30 4.50
CA MET A 61 5.36 10.71 5.14
C MET A 61 6.22 11.65 4.26
N GLY A 62 5.73 12.05 3.09
CA GLY A 62 6.28 13.16 2.28
C GLY A 62 7.70 12.95 1.76
N LEU A 63 7.95 11.82 1.07
CA LEU A 63 9.17 11.66 0.27
C LEU A 63 9.07 12.40 -1.06
#